data_AF-A0A382GQ56-F1
#
_entry.id   AF-A0A382GQ56-F1
#
_cell.length_a   1.000
_cell.length_b   1.000
_cell.length_c   1.000
_cell.angle_alpha   90.00
_cell.angle_beta   90.00
_cell.angle_gamma   90.00
#
_symmetry.space_group_name_H-M   'P 1'
#
loop_
_entity.id
_entity.type
_entity.pdbx_description
1 polymer ?
#
loop_
_entity_poly.entity_id
_entity_poly.type
_entity_poly.pdbx_seq_one_letter_code
_entity_poly.pdbx_strand_id
1 'polypeptide(L)' 'MNFKQILVIIGVITIIIGGLYYFMSPYQNCLRTVEIKIEEVRNKLATETDLNTRVELESEQEGFFNQQEFGCMERTNW' A
#
# COMPACT_ATOMS: atom_id res chain seq x y z
N MET A 1 19.19 36.54 -5.87
CA MET A 1 18.78 35.53 -4.88
C MET A 1 19.98 35.19 -4.03
N ASN A 2 19.88 35.23 -2.69
CA ASN A 2 21.03 34.99 -1.82
C ASN A 2 21.40 33.49 -1.81
N PHE A 3 22.69 33.15 -1.63
CA PHE A 3 23.18 31.76 -1.63
C PHE A 3 22.41 30.86 -0.65
N LYS A 4 22.07 31.39 0.54
CA LYS A 4 21.23 30.70 1.53
C LYS A 4 19.82 30.36 1.01
N GLN A 5 19.20 31.24 0.22
CA GLN A 5 17.88 30.98 -0.38
C GLN A 5 17.95 29.89 -1.44
N ILE A 6 19.04 29.82 -2.22
CA ILE A 6 19.26 28.77 -3.22
C ILE A 6 19.30 27.39 -2.55
N LEU A 7 20.04 27.26 -1.44
CA LEU A 7 20.13 25.99 -0.69
C LEU A 7 18.78 25.55 -0.11
N VAL A 8 17.98 26.49 0.42
CA VAL A 8 16.64 26.19 0.93
C VAL A 8 15.72 25.68 -0.19
N ILE A 9 15.76 26.33 -1.37
CA ILE A 9 14.94 25.93 -2.51
C ILE A 9 15.32 24.53 -3.00
N ILE A 10 16.63 24.24 -3.12
CA ILE A 10 17.12 22.91 -3.51
C ILE A 10 16.64 21.86 -2.51
N GLY A 11 16.77 22.13 -1.20
CA GLY A 11 16.32 21.19 -0.16
C GLY A 11 14.82 20.88 -0.25
N VAL A 12 13.99 21.90 -0.47
CA VAL A 12 12.54 21.72 -0.66
C VAL A 12 12.24 20.88 -1.91
N ILE A 13 12.92 21.16 -3.03
CA ILE A 13 12.75 20.39 -4.28
C ILE A 13 13.11 18.91 -4.06
N THR A 14 14.22 18.63 -3.37
CA THR A 14 14.63 17.25 -3.09
C THR A 14 13.59 16.50 -2.25
N ILE A 15 13.01 17.14 -1.23
CA ILE A 15 11.95 16.54 -0.41
C ILE A 15 10.70 16.25 -1.26
N ILE A 16 10.28 17.20 -2.09
CA ILE A 16 9.12 17.03 -2.97
C ILE A 16 9.34 15.86 -3.93
N ILE A 17 10.50 15.80 -4.58
CA ILE A 17 10.85 14.72 -5.50
C ILE A 17 10.88 13.38 -4.76
N GLY A 18 11.54 13.29 -3.61
CA GLY A 18 11.57 12.07 -2.80
C GLY A 18 10.18 11.60 -2.39
N GLY A 19 9.30 12.53 -2.01
CA GLY A 19 7.90 12.23 -1.71
C GLY A 19 7.13 11.70 -2.91
N LEU A 20 7.28 12.33 -4.09
CA LEU A 20 6.64 11.85 -5.32
C LEU A 20 7.11 10.45 -5.71
N TYR A 21 8.41 10.17 -5.59
CA TYR A 21 8.97 8.83 -5.82
C TYR A 21 8.41 7.79 -4.84
N TYR A 22 8.21 8.16 -3.58
CA TYR A 22 7.56 7.29 -2.60
C TYR A 22 6.12 6.97 -3.02
N PHE A 23 5.31 7.97 -3.39
CA PHE A 23 3.91 7.75 -3.80
C PHE A 23 3.75 6.97 -5.10
N MET A 24 4.69 7.11 -6.04
CA MET A 24 4.72 6.36 -7.31
C MET A 24 5.43 5.00 -7.19
N SER A 25 5.96 4.66 -6.02
CA SER A 25 6.69 3.39 -5.84
C SER A 25 5.77 2.20 -6.13
N PRO A 26 6.22 1.21 -6.92
CA PRO A 26 5.44 0.01 -7.21
C PRO A 26 5.09 -0.75 -5.92
N TYR A 27 5.92 -0.65 -4.88
CA TYR A 27 5.68 -1.22 -3.57
C TYR A 27 4.48 -0.57 -2.87
N GLN A 28 4.48 0.76 -2.81
CA GLN A 28 3.37 1.52 -2.22
C GLN A 28 2.06 1.31 -2.98
N ASN A 29 2.14 1.17 -4.31
CA ASN A 29 0.96 0.87 -5.13
C ASN A 29 0.44 -0.56 -4.89
N CYS A 30 1.33 -1.53 -4.68
CA CYS A 30 0.95 -2.89 -4.31
C CYS A 30 0.24 -2.92 -2.96
N LEU A 31 0.84 -2.29 -1.93
CA LEU A 31 0.24 -2.22 -0.59
C LEU A 31 -1.17 -1.64 -0.63
N ARG A 32 -1.34 -0.49 -1.30
CA ARG A 32 -2.64 0.17 -1.43
C ARG A 32 -3.68 -0.73 -2.10
N THR A 33 -3.28 -1.49 -3.13
CA THR A 33 -4.18 -2.41 -3.82
C THR A 33 -4.61 -3.56 -2.90
N VAL A 34 -3.68 -4.09 -2.11
CA VAL A 34 -3.97 -5.17 -1.16
C VAL A 34 -4.87 -4.68 -0.03
N GLU A 35 -4.63 -3.48 0.52
CA GLU A 35 -5.47 -2.87 1.54
C GLU A 35 -6.93 -2.70 1.08
N ILE A 36 -7.14 -2.21 -0.15
CA ILE A 36 -8.50 -2.08 -0.72
C ILE A 36 -9.20 -3.44 -0.77
N LYS A 37 -8.49 -4.51 -1.15
CA LYS A 37 -9.05 -5.87 -1.20
C LYS A 37 -9.37 -6.42 0.17
N ILE A 38 -8.50 -6.21 1.16
CA ILE A 38 -8.75 -6.59 2.55
C ILE A 38 -10.02 -5.90 3.08
N GLU A 39 -10.18 -4.61 2.78
CA GLU A 39 -11.37 -3.85 3.20
C GLU A 39 -12.63 -4.34 2.49
N GLU A 40 -12.55 -4.70 1.20
CA GLU A 40 -13.67 -5.30 0.48
C GLU A 40 -14.11 -6.64 1.10
N VAL A 41 -13.16 -7.54 1.40
CA VAL A 41 -13.45 -8.83 2.04
C VAL A 41 -14.01 -8.62 3.45
N ARG A 42 -13.44 -7.70 4.23
CA ARG A 42 -13.96 -7.37 5.56
C ARG A 42 -15.40 -6.88 5.52
N ASN A 43 -15.74 -6.02 4.55
CA ASN A 43 -17.10 -5.53 4.38
C ASN A 43 -18.08 -6.65 4.01
N LYS A 44 -17.67 -7.57 3.12
CA LYS A 44 -18.47 -8.77 2.81
C LYS A 44 -18.68 -9.65 4.03
N LEU A 45 -17.61 -9.90 4.81
CA LEU A 45 -17.66 -10.71 6.03
C LEU A 45 -18.58 -10.10 7.10
N ALA A 46 -18.66 -8.76 7.18
CA ALA A 46 -19.56 -8.06 8.09
C ALA A 46 -21.05 -8.29 7.77
N THR A 47 -21.37 -8.56 6.50
CA THR A 47 -22.74 -8.80 6.03
C THR A 47 -23.07 -10.28 5.83
N GLU A 48 -22.05 -11.13 5.71
CA GLU A 48 -22.22 -12.55 5.42
C GLU A 48 -22.69 -13.33 6.66
N THR A 49 -23.70 -14.17 6.47
CA THR A 49 -24.28 -15.00 7.54
C THR A 49 -24.08 -16.50 7.31
N ASP A 50 -23.75 -16.91 6.09
CA ASP A 50 -23.42 -18.30 5.80
C ASP A 50 -22.05 -18.68 6.39
N LEU A 51 -22.01 -19.79 7.13
CA LEU A 51 -20.80 -20.23 7.83
C LEU A 51 -19.71 -20.71 6.86
N ASN A 52 -20.06 -21.38 5.77
CA ASN A 52 -19.08 -21.88 4.82
C ASN A 52 -18.48 -20.71 4.02
N THR A 53 -19.32 -19.76 3.58
CA THR A 53 -18.87 -18.56 2.89
C THR A 53 -18.01 -17.67 3.78
N ARG A 54 -18.32 -17.57 5.08
CA ARG A 54 -17.47 -16.87 6.05
C ARG A 54 -16.08 -17.47 6.18
N VAL A 55 -15.97 -18.79 6.30
CA VAL A 55 -14.67 -19.49 6.41
C VAL A 55 -13.83 -19.25 5.14
N GLU A 56 -14.46 -19.27 3.97
CA GLU A 56 -13.78 -18.99 2.71
C GLU A 56 -13.26 -17.54 2.67
N LEU A 57 -14.09 -16.56 3.03
CA LEU A 57 -13.72 -15.14 3.09
C LEU A 57 -12.61 -14.86 4.13
N GLU A 58 -12.63 -15.52 5.29
CA GLU A 58 -11.58 -15.41 6.29
C GLU A 58 -10.24 -15.93 5.75
N SER A 59 -10.25 -17.07 5.03
CA SER A 59 -9.06 -17.61 4.39
C SER A 59 -8.53 -16.71 3.25
N GLU A 60 -9.43 -16.07 2.50
CA GLU A 60 -9.08 -15.09 1.47
C GLU A 60 -8.42 -13.85 2.10
N GLN A 61 -8.97 -13.38 3.23
CA GLN A 61 -8.42 -12.25 3.98
C GLN A 61 -7.01 -12.55 4.51
N GLU A 62 -6.77 -13.74 5.06
CA GLU A 62 -5.42 -14.19 5.47
C GLU A 62 -4.45 -14.23 4.28
N GLY A 63 -4.91 -14.70 3.12
CA GLY A 63 -4.15 -14.68 1.88
C GLY A 63 -3.70 -13.26 1.49
N PHE A 64 -4.57 -12.27 1.63
CA PHE A 64 -4.23 -10.88 1.37
C PHE A 64 -3.24 -10.29 2.38
N PHE A 65 -3.34 -10.63 3.67
CA PHE A 65 -2.35 -10.22 4.66
C PHE A 65 -0.96 -10.78 4.34
N ASN A 66 -0.86 -12.06 3.96
CA ASN A 66 0.39 -12.66 3.52
C ASN A 66 0.95 -11.97 2.26
N GLN A 67 0.08 -11.59 1.32
CA GLN A 67 0.47 -10.83 0.14
C GLN A 67 0.99 -9.42 0.51
N GLN A 68 0.40 -8.76 1.50
CA GLN A 68 0.85 -7.46 2.00
C GLN A 68 2.25 -7.55 2.62
N GLU A 69 2.48 -8.57 3.46
CA GLU A 69 3.71 -8.74 4.23
C GLU A 69 4.89 -9.21 3.36
N PHE A 70 4.66 -10.18 2.47
CA PHE A 70 5.74 -10.80 1.68
C PHE A 70 5.62 -10.52 0.18
N GLY A 71 4.41 -10.64 -0.38
CA GLY A 71 4.19 -10.59 -1.83
C GLY A 71 4.47 -9.23 -2.46
N CYS A 72 4.14 -8.14 -1.77
CA CYS A 72 4.42 -6.78 -2.26
C CYS A 72 5.91 -6.46 -2.23
N MET A 73 6.65 -6.93 -1.24
CA MET A 73 8.11 -6.75 -1.17
C MET A 73 8.80 -7.52 -2.30
N GLU A 74 8.43 -8.80 -2.49
CA GLU A 74 9.04 -9.68 -3.50
C GLU A 74 8.80 -9.20 -4.94
N ARG A 75 7.60 -8.70 -5.27
CA ARG A 75 7.28 -8.15 -6.62
C ARG A 75 7.99 -6.84 -6.96
N THR A 76 8.60 -6.20 -5.98
CA THR A 76 9.20 -4.86 -6.14
C THR A 76 10.71 -4.85 -5.97
N ASN A 77 11.30 -5.99 -5.60
CA ASN A 77 12.72 -6.26 -5.76
C ASN A 77 13.01 -6.50 -7.25
N TRP A 78 13.48 -5.44 -7.92
CA TRP A 78 14.09 -5.51 -9.26
C TRP A 78 15.61 -5.59 -9.12
#